data_AF-A0A9D7EF03-F1
#
_entry.id   AF-A0A9D7EF03-F1
#
_cell.length_a   1.000
_cell.length_b   1.000
_cell.length_c   1.000
_cell.angle_alpha   90.00
_cell.angle_beta   90.00
_cell.angle_gamma   90.00
#
_symmetry.space_group_name_H-M   'P 1'
#
loop_
_entity.id
_entity.type
_entity.pdbx_description
1 polymer ?
#
loop_
_entity_poly.entity_id
_entity_poly.type
_entity_poly.pdbx_seq_one_letter_code
_entity_poly.pdbx_strand_id
1 'polypeptide(L)'
;MDLGCCLSLLIGVLLLSPAVGVGAGRLVINEIMINEPGSETSLEWVELFNAGTDSLDLKDYIFIEAADTTRFAKRWLQSREFVVLARKPVSADGTASFEQQWGNGSNVWGDDSLENYLLLPAKMSLRNSNDSVTIVELPTGRAESVKWASSPPDGVSLERVNSGTDATAKNFKQCNAASHSTPGRVNSVVAKMRDWGFNEDDCEIFVPPNSETPIEIRLAIRNCGQSILERQAGTIVHDLDFDGEYSIADSVTEFEIEALLPDSELIAIISFAEKRGRHSYIIRLPDDDDNTNNEVRFECVIGAFAREMLISEIMNVSADSSGCEWIEAQNVVAYSISLKGWSLEIDGRATALDSLGEVEPKRESYCARTAFVFAQAIPVRVAG
;
A
#
# COMPACT_ATOMS: atom_id res chain seq x y z
N MET A 1 29.32 -36.82 45.91
CA MET A 1 27.90 -36.60 46.15
C MET A 1 27.79 -35.64 47.31
N ASP A 2 27.61 -34.36 47.01
CA ASP A 2 27.07 -33.41 47.99
C ASP A 2 26.35 -32.31 47.20
N LEU A 3 25.11 -32.07 47.61
CA LEU A 3 24.11 -31.24 46.94
C LEU A 3 24.44 -29.75 47.10
N GLY A 4 24.72 -29.07 45.99
CA GLY A 4 24.70 -27.60 45.91
C GLY A 4 23.34 -27.10 45.43
N CYS A 5 22.45 -26.76 46.35
CA CYS A 5 21.22 -26.01 46.04
C CYS A 5 21.58 -24.53 45.80
N CYS A 6 21.67 -24.11 44.54
CA CYS A 6 21.60 -22.70 44.16
C CYS A 6 20.13 -22.34 43.93
N LEU A 7 19.52 -21.70 44.93
CA LEU A 7 18.21 -21.07 44.82
C LEU A 7 18.39 -19.73 44.11
N SER A 8 18.18 -19.69 42.80
CA SER A 8 18.14 -18.44 42.03
C SER A 8 16.82 -17.72 42.34
N LEU A 9 16.91 -16.67 43.17
CA LEU A 9 15.83 -15.74 43.44
C LEU A 9 15.58 -14.89 42.17
N LEU A 10 14.60 -15.29 41.35
CA LEU A 10 14.14 -14.48 40.23
C LEU A 10 13.32 -13.32 40.81
N ILE A 11 13.96 -12.16 41.04
CA ILE A 11 13.25 -10.93 41.32
C ILE A 11 12.59 -10.52 40.00
N GLY A 12 11.31 -10.86 39.85
CA GLY A 12 10.47 -10.28 38.82
C GLY A 12 10.41 -8.78 39.07
N VAL A 13 11.19 -8.01 38.31
CA VAL A 13 10.96 -6.58 38.17
C VAL A 13 9.64 -6.46 37.43
N LEU A 14 8.56 -6.30 38.19
CA LEU A 14 7.31 -5.78 37.66
C LEU A 14 7.63 -4.36 37.21
N LEU A 15 8.02 -4.23 35.94
CA LEU A 15 7.94 -2.95 35.25
C LEU A 15 6.46 -2.60 35.30
N LEU A 16 6.08 -1.77 36.26
CA LEU A 16 4.90 -0.94 36.14
C LEU A 16 5.12 -0.16 34.86
N SER A 17 4.62 -0.69 33.75
CA SER A 17 4.32 0.12 32.58
C SER A 17 3.62 1.35 33.13
N PRO A 18 4.04 2.59 32.78
CA PRO A 18 3.18 3.71 33.05
C PRO A 18 1.84 3.31 32.48
N ALA A 19 0.80 3.28 33.33
CA ALA A 19 -0.55 3.13 32.84
C ALA A 19 -0.67 4.16 31.73
N VAL A 20 -0.75 3.69 30.48
CA VAL A 20 -1.11 4.53 29.35
C VAL A 20 -2.38 5.20 29.85
N GLY A 21 -2.30 6.51 30.09
CA GLY A 21 -3.44 7.24 30.60
C GLY A 21 -4.59 6.95 29.66
N VAL A 22 -5.59 6.22 30.16
CA VAL A 22 -6.84 5.95 29.45
C VAL A 22 -7.36 7.34 29.09
N GLY A 23 -7.35 7.66 27.80
CA GLY A 23 -7.10 9.02 27.32
C GLY A 23 -8.27 9.97 27.56
N ALA A 24 -8.08 10.94 28.45
CA ALA A 24 -8.92 12.14 28.53
C ALA A 24 -9.07 12.80 27.14
N GLY A 25 -10.15 13.56 26.93
CA GLY A 25 -10.41 14.25 25.67
C GLY A 25 -9.16 14.93 25.09
N ARG A 26 -8.84 14.66 23.82
CA ARG A 26 -7.61 15.11 23.15
C ARG A 26 -7.99 15.76 21.83
N LEU A 27 -8.06 17.09 21.81
CA LEU A 27 -8.25 17.84 20.57
C LEU A 27 -6.94 17.87 19.77
N VAL A 28 -7.03 17.53 18.48
CA VAL A 28 -5.90 17.50 17.54
C VAL A 28 -6.31 18.17 16.22
N ILE A 29 -5.33 18.71 15.48
CA ILE A 29 -5.51 19.23 14.12
C ILE A 29 -5.65 18.04 13.17
N ASN A 30 -6.71 18.01 12.37
CA ASN A 30 -7.08 16.84 11.57
C ASN A 30 -7.00 17.07 10.05
N GLU A 31 -7.47 18.21 9.57
CA GLU A 31 -7.50 18.54 8.15
C GLU A 31 -7.38 20.05 7.96
N ILE A 32 -6.75 20.49 6.87
CA ILE A 32 -6.48 21.91 6.60
C ILE A 32 -6.77 22.21 5.12
N MET A 33 -7.72 23.10 4.84
CA MET A 33 -7.93 23.67 3.51
C MET A 33 -7.08 24.93 3.35
N ILE A 34 -5.84 24.73 2.89
CA ILE A 34 -4.84 25.79 2.74
C ILE A 34 -5.11 26.59 1.46
N ASN A 35 -5.18 25.90 0.32
CA ASN A 35 -5.34 26.50 -1.00
C ASN A 35 -6.80 26.36 -1.41
N GLU A 36 -7.61 27.32 -1.01
CA GLU A 36 -9.04 27.35 -1.28
C GLU A 36 -9.39 27.23 -2.77
N PRO A 37 -10.60 26.73 -3.13
CA PRO A 37 -10.99 26.60 -4.52
C PRO A 37 -11.02 27.94 -5.27
N GLY A 38 -10.34 27.99 -6.41
CA GLY A 38 -10.38 29.10 -7.36
C GLY A 38 -9.58 30.34 -6.90
N SER A 39 -10.22 31.51 -6.96
CA SER A 39 -9.59 32.79 -6.59
C SER A 39 -10.25 33.45 -5.38
N GLU A 40 -10.98 32.66 -4.60
CA GLU A 40 -11.59 33.12 -3.36
C GLU A 40 -10.51 33.44 -2.31
N THR A 41 -10.88 34.18 -1.28
CA THR A 41 -9.97 34.57 -0.17
C THR A 41 -10.60 34.35 1.21
N SER A 42 -11.63 33.50 1.29
CA SER A 42 -12.52 33.37 2.45
C SER A 42 -12.95 31.94 2.79
N LEU A 43 -12.56 30.97 1.97
CA LEU A 43 -12.95 29.56 2.06
C LEU A 43 -11.88 28.70 2.76
N GLU A 44 -10.84 29.31 3.33
CA GLU A 44 -9.89 28.62 4.21
C GLU A 44 -10.58 28.09 5.47
N TRP A 45 -10.18 26.89 5.89
CA TRP A 45 -10.64 26.29 7.14
C TRP A 45 -9.65 25.28 7.69
N VAL A 46 -9.79 25.01 8.99
CA VAL A 46 -9.05 23.98 9.73
C VAL A 46 -10.05 23.11 10.48
N GLU A 47 -9.94 21.80 10.32
CA GLU A 47 -10.70 20.85 11.11
C GLU A 47 -9.88 20.36 12.31
N LEU A 48 -10.56 20.25 13.45
CA LEU A 48 -10.05 19.61 14.64
C LEU A 48 -10.88 18.37 14.97
N PHE A 49 -10.22 17.37 15.55
CA PHE A 49 -10.81 16.08 15.92
C PHE A 49 -10.57 15.77 17.39
N ASN A 50 -11.58 15.24 18.09
CA ASN A 50 -11.38 14.68 19.42
C ASN A 50 -10.88 13.23 19.34
N ALA A 51 -9.57 13.07 19.33
CA ALA A 51 -8.88 11.78 19.33
C ALA A 51 -8.88 11.08 20.71
N GLY A 52 -9.46 11.68 21.75
CA GLY A 52 -9.61 11.08 23.08
C GLY A 52 -10.82 10.14 23.18
N THR A 53 -11.01 9.46 24.31
CA THR A 53 -12.18 8.59 24.56
C THR A 53 -13.32 9.30 25.30
N ASP A 54 -13.07 10.52 25.80
CA ASP A 54 -14.04 11.34 26.53
C ASP A 54 -14.42 12.60 25.75
N SER A 55 -15.60 13.16 26.06
CA SER A 55 -15.99 14.49 25.58
C SER A 55 -15.08 15.59 26.14
N LEU A 56 -14.85 16.66 25.39
CA LEU A 56 -14.09 17.84 25.82
C LEU A 56 -14.89 19.14 25.66
N ASP A 57 -14.54 20.17 26.45
CA ASP A 57 -15.12 21.51 26.36
C ASP A 57 -14.18 22.43 25.57
N LEU A 58 -14.62 22.89 24.40
CA LEU A 58 -13.81 23.71 23.51
C LEU A 58 -13.42 25.06 24.12
N LYS A 59 -14.13 25.56 25.16
CA LYS A 59 -13.73 26.83 25.83
C LYS A 59 -12.30 26.79 26.38
N ASP A 60 -11.83 25.58 26.67
CA ASP A 60 -10.51 25.33 27.23
C ASP A 60 -9.43 25.30 26.12
N TYR A 61 -9.77 25.66 24.88
CA TYR A 61 -8.86 25.67 23.74
C TYR A 61 -8.80 27.02 23.04
N ILE A 62 -7.65 27.32 22.45
CA ILE A 62 -7.43 28.47 21.56
C ILE A 62 -6.74 28.02 20.28
N PHE A 63 -7.14 28.62 19.15
CA PHE A 63 -6.52 28.44 17.86
C PHE A 63 -5.68 29.67 17.51
N ILE A 64 -4.47 29.44 17.00
CA ILE A 64 -3.50 30.47 16.65
C ILE A 64 -3.02 30.22 15.22
N GLU A 65 -3.09 31.27 14.41
CA GLU A 65 -2.51 31.33 13.06
C GLU A 65 -1.75 32.66 12.97
N ALA A 66 -0.45 32.60 12.71
CA ALA A 66 0.46 33.74 12.80
C ALA A 66 0.23 34.64 14.03
N ALA A 67 -0.30 35.86 13.83
CA ALA A 67 -0.60 36.82 14.88
C ALA A 67 -2.06 36.80 15.35
N ASP A 68 -2.92 36.06 14.65
CA ASP A 68 -4.33 35.91 14.96
C ASP A 68 -4.53 34.83 16.03
N THR A 69 -5.43 35.13 16.97
CA THR A 69 -5.83 34.19 18.03
C THR A 69 -7.34 34.14 18.12
N THR A 70 -7.89 32.94 18.01
CA THR A 70 -9.31 32.63 18.16
C THR A 70 -9.51 31.87 19.46
N ARG A 71 -10.33 32.42 20.36
CA ARG A 71 -10.79 31.73 21.58
C ARG A 71 -12.17 31.15 21.34
N PHE A 72 -12.39 29.90 21.72
CA PHE A 72 -13.69 29.27 21.52
C PHE A 72 -14.65 29.56 22.67
N ALA A 73 -15.93 29.60 22.33
CA ALA A 73 -17.00 29.59 23.32
C ALA A 73 -17.21 28.18 23.87
N LYS A 74 -17.92 28.08 25.00
CA LYS A 74 -18.31 26.80 25.59
C LYS A 74 -19.14 25.96 24.60
N ARG A 75 -18.56 24.85 24.18
CA ARG A 75 -19.13 23.85 23.28
C ARG A 75 -18.55 22.50 23.65
N TRP A 76 -19.42 21.52 23.84
CA TRP A 76 -19.00 20.14 24.06
C TRP A 76 -18.76 19.48 22.72
N LEU A 77 -17.60 18.85 22.57
CA LEU A 77 -17.26 17.99 21.46
C LEU A 77 -17.17 16.56 22.01
N GLN A 78 -18.00 15.64 21.53
CA GLN A 78 -17.97 14.26 21.99
C GLN A 78 -16.68 13.57 21.57
N SER A 79 -16.43 12.38 22.12
CA SER A 79 -15.35 11.52 21.63
C SER A 79 -15.59 11.22 20.15
N ARG A 80 -14.53 11.28 19.34
CA ARG A 80 -14.55 11.01 17.91
C ARG A 80 -15.39 11.97 17.06
N GLU A 81 -15.80 13.12 17.60
CA GLU A 81 -16.44 14.17 16.81
C GLU A 81 -15.42 15.16 16.22
N PHE A 82 -15.85 15.80 15.13
CA PHE A 82 -15.12 16.83 14.40
C PHE A 82 -15.70 18.21 14.68
N VAL A 83 -14.84 19.22 14.65
CA VAL A 83 -15.23 20.63 14.58
C VAL A 83 -14.44 21.32 13.49
N VAL A 84 -15.13 22.00 12.59
CA VAL A 84 -14.51 22.81 11.55
C VAL A 84 -14.44 24.27 11.99
N LEU A 85 -13.25 24.83 11.88
CA LEU A 85 -12.97 26.25 12.06
C LEU A 85 -12.89 26.89 10.69
N ALA A 86 -13.92 27.63 10.28
CA ALA A 86 -13.93 28.30 8.98
C ALA A 86 -13.60 29.78 9.13
N ARG A 87 -12.82 30.31 8.18
CA ARG A 87 -12.58 31.76 8.06
C ARG A 87 -13.88 32.52 7.89
N LYS A 88 -14.79 31.97 7.09
CA LYS A 88 -16.13 32.50 6.86
C LYS A 88 -17.17 31.36 6.82
N PRO A 89 -17.79 31.03 7.98
CA PRO A 89 -18.76 29.93 8.06
C PRO A 89 -19.97 30.08 7.14
N VAL A 90 -20.60 31.25 7.15
CA VAL A 90 -21.84 31.58 6.41
C VAL A 90 -21.70 32.99 5.82
N SER A 91 -22.46 33.32 4.78
CA SER A 91 -22.50 34.67 4.18
C SER A 91 -23.91 35.23 3.98
N ALA A 92 -24.26 36.23 4.79
CA ALA A 92 -25.56 36.91 4.70
C ALA A 92 -25.85 37.61 3.37
N ASP A 93 -24.81 37.94 2.59
CA ASP A 93 -24.90 38.63 1.29
C ASP A 93 -24.78 37.69 0.09
N GLY A 94 -24.70 36.38 0.32
CA GLY A 94 -24.57 35.37 -0.73
C GLY A 94 -23.18 35.26 -1.38
N THR A 95 -22.15 35.93 -0.85
CA THR A 95 -20.76 35.73 -1.29
C THR A 95 -20.14 34.44 -0.74
N ALA A 96 -19.06 33.96 -1.36
CA ALA A 96 -18.40 32.69 -1.02
C ALA A 96 -18.23 32.51 0.50
N SER A 97 -18.62 31.34 1.01
CA SER A 97 -18.47 30.93 2.41
C SER A 97 -18.42 29.42 2.51
N PHE A 98 -18.02 28.92 3.68
CA PHE A 98 -17.92 27.50 3.93
C PHE A 98 -19.24 26.77 3.62
N GLU A 99 -20.35 27.31 4.12
CA GLU A 99 -21.69 26.76 3.92
C GLU A 99 -22.09 26.70 2.44
N GLN A 100 -21.71 27.69 1.63
CA GLN A 100 -22.01 27.66 0.19
C GLN A 100 -21.20 26.61 -0.58
N GLN A 101 -19.97 26.35 -0.13
CA GLN A 101 -19.03 25.47 -0.83
C GLN A 101 -19.13 24.01 -0.38
N TRP A 102 -19.35 23.77 0.92
CA TRP A 102 -19.36 22.45 1.54
C TRP A 102 -20.66 22.11 2.28
N GLY A 103 -21.61 23.05 2.40
CA GLY A 103 -22.97 22.82 2.89
C GLY A 103 -23.98 22.72 1.75
N ASN A 104 -25.23 23.11 2.01
CA ASN A 104 -26.33 23.07 1.02
C ASN A 104 -26.60 24.42 0.30
N GLY A 105 -25.93 25.51 0.70
CA GLY A 105 -26.12 26.85 0.15
C GLY A 105 -27.38 27.59 0.64
N SER A 106 -28.00 27.13 1.73
CA SER A 106 -29.11 27.78 2.45
C SER A 106 -28.68 29.03 3.24
N ASN A 107 -27.38 29.20 3.47
CA ASN A 107 -26.77 30.18 4.37
C ASN A 107 -27.12 29.97 5.86
N VAL A 108 -27.54 28.76 6.24
CA VAL A 108 -27.87 28.37 7.62
C VAL A 108 -27.20 27.04 7.93
N TRP A 109 -26.15 27.06 8.76
CA TRP A 109 -25.47 25.83 9.14
C TRP A 109 -26.29 24.97 10.12
N GLY A 110 -26.40 23.68 9.83
CA GLY A 110 -27.10 22.67 10.63
C GLY A 110 -28.57 22.54 10.27
N ASP A 111 -29.00 23.06 9.12
CA ASP A 111 -30.36 22.91 8.62
C ASP A 111 -30.53 21.70 7.67
N ASP A 112 -29.42 21.13 7.21
CA ASP A 112 -29.36 19.91 6.43
C ASP A 112 -28.83 18.70 7.22
N SER A 113 -29.26 17.51 6.81
CA SER A 113 -28.72 16.23 7.30
C SER A 113 -27.21 16.05 7.09
N LEU A 114 -26.63 16.72 6.10
CA LEU A 114 -25.20 16.69 5.80
C LEU A 114 -24.38 17.68 6.65
N GLU A 115 -25.03 18.61 7.34
CA GLU A 115 -24.41 19.66 8.17
C GLU A 115 -24.42 19.26 9.65
N ASN A 116 -24.01 18.03 9.91
CA ASN A 116 -24.20 17.34 11.19
C ASN A 116 -23.01 17.44 12.14
N TYR A 117 -22.10 18.39 11.91
CA TYR A 117 -20.92 18.64 12.73
C TYR A 117 -20.82 20.11 13.15
N LEU A 118 -19.97 20.39 14.14
CA LEU A 118 -19.83 21.74 14.67
C LEU A 118 -19.01 22.61 13.69
N LEU A 119 -19.58 23.75 13.29
CA LEU A 119 -18.90 24.78 12.50
C LEU A 119 -18.73 26.03 13.35
N LEU A 120 -17.49 26.50 13.51
CA LEU A 120 -17.15 27.70 14.27
C LEU A 120 -16.39 28.71 13.40
N PRO A 121 -16.60 30.02 13.60
CA PRO A 121 -15.75 31.03 12.97
C PRO A 121 -14.36 31.04 13.62
N ALA A 122 -13.32 31.21 12.80
CA ALA A 122 -11.97 31.46 13.27
C ALA A 122 -11.26 32.49 12.39
N LYS A 123 -10.40 33.29 13.01
CA LYS A 123 -9.51 34.21 12.29
C LYS A 123 -8.32 33.43 11.77
N MET A 124 -8.10 33.49 10.46
CA MET A 124 -6.95 32.91 9.76
C MET A 124 -6.74 33.59 8.40
N SER A 125 -5.51 33.52 7.90
CA SER A 125 -5.13 33.77 6.51
C SER A 125 -4.01 32.80 6.13
N LEU A 126 -4.38 31.58 5.78
CA LEU A 126 -3.46 30.46 5.54
C LEU A 126 -2.62 30.70 4.28
N ARG A 127 -1.31 30.82 4.42
CA ARG A 127 -0.44 30.98 3.25
C ARG A 127 -0.20 29.63 2.59
N ASN A 128 -0.24 29.61 1.25
CA ASN A 128 0.11 28.44 0.44
C ASN A 128 1.57 27.96 0.61
N SER A 129 2.42 28.68 1.35
CA SER A 129 3.78 28.24 1.63
C SER A 129 4.32 28.77 2.95
N ASN A 130 5.16 27.95 3.59
CA ASN A 130 5.92 28.27 4.80
C ASN A 130 5.07 28.87 5.93
N ASP A 131 4.01 28.17 6.30
CA ASP A 131 3.04 28.64 7.29
C ASP A 131 2.65 27.52 8.27
N SER A 132 1.94 27.89 9.33
CA SER A 132 1.56 26.97 10.40
C SER A 132 0.35 27.41 11.18
N VAL A 133 -0.38 26.43 11.70
CA VAL A 133 -1.45 26.64 12.69
C VAL A 133 -1.11 25.94 13.99
N THR A 134 -1.66 26.43 15.10
CA THR A 134 -1.45 25.87 16.43
C THR A 134 -2.76 25.83 17.21
N ILE A 135 -3.03 24.71 17.86
CA ILE A 135 -4.08 24.59 18.88
C ILE A 135 -3.42 24.49 20.25
N VAL A 136 -3.91 25.26 21.23
CA VAL A 136 -3.39 25.26 22.60
C VAL A 136 -4.54 25.01 23.58
N GLU A 137 -4.35 24.05 24.48
CA GLU A 137 -5.22 23.74 25.60
C GLU A 137 -4.86 24.60 26.82
N LEU A 138 -5.86 25.12 27.50
CA LEU A 138 -5.79 25.98 28.68
C LEU A 138 -6.47 25.29 29.88
N PRO A 139 -5.94 25.41 31.10
CA PRO A 139 -4.70 26.11 31.46
C PRO A 139 -3.45 25.24 31.30
N THR A 140 -3.55 24.01 30.78
CA THR A 140 -2.44 23.04 30.74
C THR A 140 -1.25 23.54 29.91
N GLY A 141 -1.50 24.39 28.91
CA GLY A 141 -0.50 24.89 27.98
C GLY A 141 -0.07 23.86 26.93
N ARG A 142 -0.72 22.69 26.90
CA ARG A 142 -0.44 21.66 25.89
C ARG A 142 -0.80 22.21 24.52
N ALA A 143 0.13 22.11 23.58
CA ALA A 143 -0.05 22.62 22.23
C ALA A 143 0.25 21.55 21.17
N GLU A 144 -0.47 21.62 20.05
CA GLU A 144 -0.14 20.90 18.82
C GLU A 144 -0.03 21.93 17.70
N SER A 145 1.03 21.82 16.89
CA SER A 145 1.27 22.72 15.76
C SER A 145 1.54 21.92 14.50
N VAL A 146 0.93 22.33 13.40
CA VAL A 146 1.15 21.77 12.07
C VAL A 146 1.78 22.85 11.22
N LYS A 147 2.92 22.53 10.60
CA LYS A 147 3.63 23.40 9.67
C LYS A 147 3.72 22.74 8.30
N TRP A 148 3.50 23.51 7.25
CA TRP A 148 3.67 23.07 5.86
C TRP A 148 4.64 23.97 5.09
N ALA A 149 5.34 23.36 4.14
CA ALA A 149 6.25 24.06 3.24
C ALA A 149 5.52 24.56 1.98
N SER A 150 4.57 23.78 1.48
CA SER A 150 3.71 24.08 0.33
C SER A 150 2.30 23.53 0.56
N SER A 151 1.29 24.16 -0.03
CA SER A 151 -0.08 23.67 -0.03
C SER A 151 -0.27 22.52 -1.04
N PRO A 152 -1.31 21.70 -0.86
CA PRO A 152 -1.86 20.88 -1.94
C PRO A 152 -2.35 21.74 -3.13
N PRO A 153 -2.76 21.10 -4.25
CA PRO A 153 -3.43 21.77 -5.36
C PRO A 153 -4.68 22.55 -4.95
N ASP A 154 -5.19 23.37 -5.87
CA ASP A 154 -6.39 24.18 -5.70
C ASP A 154 -7.60 23.36 -5.23
N GLY A 155 -8.23 23.82 -4.15
CA GLY A 155 -9.40 23.18 -3.53
C GLY A 155 -9.13 21.81 -2.91
N VAL A 156 -7.87 21.39 -2.79
CA VAL A 156 -7.48 20.11 -2.17
C VAL A 156 -7.01 20.36 -0.74
N SER A 157 -7.58 19.64 0.22
CA SER A 157 -7.17 19.74 1.62
C SER A 157 -5.93 18.90 1.94
N LEU A 158 -5.22 19.30 2.99
CA LEU A 158 -4.14 18.55 3.62
C LEU A 158 -4.71 17.79 4.82
N GLU A 159 -4.74 16.46 4.75
CA GLU A 159 -5.40 15.57 5.68
C GLU A 159 -4.40 14.77 6.53
N ARG A 160 -4.67 14.65 7.83
CA ARG A 160 -3.90 13.82 8.75
C ARG A 160 -4.10 12.33 8.46
N VAL A 161 -3.01 11.57 8.47
CA VAL A 161 -2.99 10.12 8.24
C VAL A 161 -3.32 9.34 9.52
N ASN A 162 -2.73 9.73 10.65
CA ASN A 162 -2.91 9.08 11.94
C ASN A 162 -3.09 10.10 13.08
N SER A 163 -4.25 10.07 13.74
CA SER A 163 -4.58 10.99 14.84
C SER A 163 -3.89 10.67 16.18
N GLY A 164 -3.31 9.47 16.31
CA GLY A 164 -2.59 9.01 17.50
C GLY A 164 -1.14 9.50 17.59
N THR A 165 -0.49 9.72 16.45
CA THR A 165 0.93 10.10 16.33
C THR A 165 1.12 11.62 16.24
N ASP A 166 2.35 12.10 16.29
CA ASP A 166 2.66 13.54 16.26
C ASP A 166 2.26 14.21 14.94
N ALA A 167 1.89 15.49 15.01
CA ALA A 167 1.41 16.28 13.88
C ALA A 167 2.57 16.83 13.01
N THR A 168 3.50 15.95 12.63
CA THR A 168 4.61 16.29 11.73
C THR A 168 4.16 16.29 10.27
N ALA A 169 4.91 16.95 9.39
CA ALA A 169 4.59 17.00 7.96
C ALA A 169 4.47 15.62 7.28
N LYS A 170 5.11 14.57 7.82
CA LYS A 170 4.99 13.20 7.32
C LYS A 170 3.63 12.56 7.60
N ASN A 171 2.95 13.03 8.64
CA ASN A 171 1.64 12.52 9.07
C ASN A 171 0.48 13.25 8.38
N PHE A 172 0.75 14.01 7.33
CA PHE A 172 -0.25 14.71 6.54
C PHE A 172 -0.04 14.41 5.06
N LYS A 173 -1.12 14.14 4.33
CA LYS A 173 -1.13 13.88 2.88
C LYS A 173 -2.25 14.69 2.24
N GLN A 174 -2.12 15.00 0.95
CA GLN A 174 -3.23 15.60 0.21
C GLN A 174 -4.43 14.65 0.19
N CYS A 175 -5.65 15.21 0.26
CA CYS A 175 -6.89 14.44 0.10
C CYS A 175 -6.85 13.61 -1.20
N ASN A 176 -7.28 12.35 -1.11
CA ASN A 176 -7.41 11.45 -2.25
C ASN A 176 -8.88 11.12 -2.59
N ALA A 177 -9.84 11.66 -1.84
CA ALA A 177 -11.27 11.52 -2.16
C ALA A 177 -11.65 12.38 -3.37
N ALA A 178 -12.64 11.91 -4.14
CA ALA A 178 -13.17 12.62 -5.30
C ALA A 178 -13.79 14.01 -4.97
N SER A 179 -14.12 14.26 -3.70
CA SER A 179 -14.59 15.55 -3.20
C SER A 179 -13.46 16.57 -2.94
N HIS A 180 -12.19 16.16 -3.07
CA HIS A 180 -10.98 16.95 -2.81
C HIS A 180 -10.81 17.44 -1.36
N SER A 181 -11.76 17.17 -0.48
CA SER A 181 -11.71 17.42 0.96
C SER A 181 -12.75 16.59 1.71
N THR A 182 -12.60 16.44 3.03
CA THR A 182 -13.46 15.62 3.88
C THR A 182 -13.96 16.31 5.16
N PRO A 183 -14.40 17.59 5.11
CA PRO A 183 -14.84 18.27 6.32
C PRO A 183 -16.02 17.56 6.99
N GLY A 184 -15.95 17.46 8.31
CA GLY A 184 -16.87 16.76 9.19
C GLY A 184 -16.82 15.23 9.07
N ARG A 185 -15.89 14.67 8.30
CA ARG A 185 -15.83 13.25 7.98
C ARG A 185 -14.44 12.68 8.26
N VAL A 186 -14.35 11.36 8.21
CA VAL A 186 -13.06 10.67 8.31
C VAL A 186 -12.21 11.03 7.09
N ASN A 187 -10.95 11.40 7.32
CA ASN A 187 -10.01 11.71 6.25
C ASN A 187 -9.89 10.56 5.24
N SER A 188 -9.71 10.92 3.98
CA SER A 188 -9.55 9.98 2.88
C SER A 188 -8.20 9.22 2.93
N VAL A 189 -7.23 9.78 3.66
CA VAL A 189 -5.89 9.22 3.85
C VAL A 189 -5.68 8.54 5.21
N VAL A 190 -6.74 8.29 5.99
CA VAL A 190 -6.62 7.64 7.30
C VAL A 190 -5.98 6.24 7.15
N ALA A 191 -4.88 6.03 7.88
CA ALA A 191 -4.25 4.71 8.01
C ALA A 191 -5.23 3.72 8.64
N LYS A 192 -5.30 2.48 8.14
CA LYS A 192 -6.22 1.48 8.72
C LYS A 192 -5.76 1.03 10.12
N MET A 193 -6.58 0.28 10.84
CA MET A 193 -6.22 -0.13 12.20
C MET A 193 -5.13 -1.21 12.18
N ARG A 194 -5.28 -2.22 11.32
CA ARG A 194 -4.27 -3.23 11.04
C ARG A 194 -3.99 -3.21 9.53
N ASP A 195 -2.75 -3.00 9.16
CA ASP A 195 -2.32 -2.83 7.76
C ASP A 195 -0.83 -3.17 7.72
N TRP A 196 -0.57 -4.45 7.46
CA TRP A 196 0.71 -4.92 6.96
C TRP A 196 0.90 -4.36 5.55
N GLY A 197 2.14 -4.25 5.09
CA GLY A 197 2.37 -3.92 3.69
C GLY A 197 3.81 -4.10 3.31
N PHE A 198 4.06 -4.45 2.06
CA PHE A 198 5.40 -4.46 1.51
C PHE A 198 5.85 -3.05 1.14
N ASN A 199 7.13 -2.77 1.33
CA ASN A 199 7.80 -1.70 0.58
C ASN A 199 8.45 -2.31 -0.66
N GLU A 200 7.73 -2.28 -1.78
CA GLU A 200 8.14 -2.94 -3.03
C GLU A 200 9.52 -2.48 -3.54
N ASP A 201 9.85 -1.20 -3.37
CA ASP A 201 11.13 -0.62 -3.80
C ASP A 201 12.34 -1.21 -3.04
N ASP A 202 12.11 -1.74 -1.83
CA ASP A 202 13.15 -2.28 -0.93
C ASP A 202 13.07 -3.82 -0.80
N CYS A 203 12.31 -4.49 -1.68
CA CYS A 203 12.28 -5.95 -1.75
C CYS A 203 13.30 -6.47 -2.78
N GLU A 204 14.19 -7.39 -2.36
CA GLU A 204 15.25 -7.95 -3.19
C GLU A 204 15.15 -9.48 -3.27
N ILE A 205 15.32 -10.04 -4.47
CA ILE A 205 15.23 -11.49 -4.73
C ILE A 205 16.53 -11.98 -5.36
N PHE A 206 17.23 -12.86 -4.66
CA PHE A 206 18.49 -13.45 -5.08
C PHE A 206 18.26 -14.89 -5.54
N VAL A 207 18.27 -15.08 -6.86
CA VAL A 207 18.11 -16.40 -7.48
C VAL A 207 19.49 -17.04 -7.72
N PRO A 208 19.74 -18.25 -7.20
CA PRO A 208 21.02 -18.92 -7.36
C PRO A 208 21.19 -19.52 -8.77
N PRO A 209 22.44 -19.67 -9.27
CA PRO A 209 22.70 -20.24 -10.58
C PRO A 209 22.51 -21.76 -10.64
N ASN A 210 22.31 -22.43 -9.50
CA ASN A 210 22.14 -23.87 -9.39
C ASN A 210 21.27 -24.23 -8.17
N SER A 211 20.80 -25.47 -8.11
CA SER A 211 19.92 -25.97 -7.05
C SER A 211 20.64 -26.41 -5.77
N GLU A 212 21.95 -26.19 -5.63
CA GLU A 212 22.71 -26.50 -4.42
C GLU A 212 22.75 -25.30 -3.45
N THR A 213 22.60 -24.09 -3.98
CA THR A 213 22.41 -22.86 -3.22
C THR A 213 20.93 -22.55 -3.14
N PRO A 214 20.39 -22.11 -1.98
CA PRO A 214 18.99 -21.73 -1.86
C PRO A 214 18.71 -20.37 -2.50
N ILE A 215 17.43 -20.10 -2.80
CA ILE A 215 16.95 -18.74 -3.04
C ILE A 215 17.09 -17.96 -1.73
N GLU A 216 17.49 -16.69 -1.81
CA GLU A 216 17.43 -15.73 -0.70
C GLU A 216 16.50 -14.58 -1.10
N ILE A 217 15.56 -14.23 -0.23
CA ILE A 217 14.61 -13.14 -0.44
C ILE A 217 14.74 -12.19 0.74
N ARG A 218 14.87 -10.91 0.45
CA ARG A 218 14.86 -9.83 1.44
C ARG A 218 13.59 -9.03 1.23
N LEU A 219 12.70 -9.04 2.21
CA LEU A 219 11.43 -8.34 2.16
C LEU A 219 11.44 -7.21 3.17
N ALA A 220 11.16 -6.00 2.70
CA ALA A 220 10.85 -4.87 3.57
C ALA A 220 9.34 -4.90 3.89
N ILE A 221 9.01 -5.25 5.13
CA ILE A 221 7.64 -5.37 5.63
C ILE A 221 7.38 -4.21 6.59
N ARG A 222 6.27 -3.49 6.40
CA ARG A 222 5.89 -2.33 7.20
C ARG A 222 4.57 -2.55 7.91
N ASN A 223 4.43 -1.86 9.04
CA ASN A 223 3.12 -1.60 9.62
C ASN A 223 2.65 -0.21 9.17
N CYS A 224 1.79 -0.20 8.17
CA CYS A 224 1.13 0.98 7.61
C CYS A 224 -0.08 1.43 8.45
N GLY A 225 -0.49 0.60 9.41
CA GLY A 225 -1.66 0.82 10.26
C GLY A 225 -1.40 1.58 11.55
N GLN A 226 -2.45 1.72 12.36
CA GLN A 226 -2.42 2.45 13.63
C GLN A 226 -2.22 1.57 14.87
N SER A 227 -2.46 0.26 14.77
CA SER A 227 -2.33 -0.69 15.87
C SER A 227 -0.97 -1.37 15.84
N ILE A 228 -0.52 -1.87 16.99
CA ILE A 228 0.57 -2.84 17.01
C ILE A 228 0.08 -4.08 16.25
N LEU A 229 0.87 -4.52 15.27
CA LEU A 229 0.65 -5.79 14.60
C LEU A 229 1.37 -6.87 15.40
N GLU A 230 0.62 -7.86 15.86
CA GLU A 230 1.17 -8.98 16.63
C GLU A 230 1.96 -9.94 15.73
N ARG A 231 2.83 -10.75 16.34
CA ARG A 231 3.60 -11.79 15.62
C ARG A 231 2.65 -12.72 14.89
N GLN A 232 2.83 -12.85 13.58
CA GLN A 232 2.00 -13.68 12.70
C GLN A 232 2.86 -14.39 11.66
N ALA A 233 2.24 -15.22 10.82
CA ALA A 233 2.91 -15.90 9.73
C ALA A 233 2.46 -15.33 8.39
N GLY A 234 3.41 -14.98 7.53
CA GLY A 234 3.17 -14.81 6.10
C GLY A 234 3.27 -16.14 5.38
N THR A 235 2.89 -16.16 4.11
CA THR A 235 2.92 -17.36 3.27
C THR A 235 3.77 -17.14 2.02
N ILE A 236 4.43 -18.20 1.58
CA ILE A 236 5.10 -18.33 0.29
C ILE A 236 4.38 -19.45 -0.44
N VAL A 237 3.70 -19.08 -1.51
CA VAL A 237 2.97 -19.98 -2.38
C VAL A 237 3.85 -20.25 -3.59
N HIS A 238 4.18 -21.51 -3.84
CA HIS A 238 4.73 -21.96 -5.12
C HIS A 238 3.53 -22.20 -6.05
N ASP A 239 3.33 -21.24 -6.95
CA ASP A 239 2.31 -21.27 -7.99
C ASP A 239 2.74 -22.30 -9.05
N LEU A 240 2.12 -23.48 -9.00
CA LEU A 240 2.55 -24.66 -9.76
C LEU A 240 2.01 -24.68 -11.18
N ASP A 241 0.90 -23.99 -11.45
CA ASP A 241 0.27 -23.92 -12.77
C ASP A 241 0.50 -22.59 -13.49
N PHE A 242 1.17 -21.63 -12.83
CA PHE A 242 1.56 -20.33 -13.38
C PHE A 242 0.36 -19.46 -13.77
N ASP A 243 -0.79 -19.68 -13.16
CA ASP A 243 -1.99 -18.88 -13.43
C ASP A 243 -2.02 -17.57 -12.62
N GLY A 244 -1.10 -17.41 -11.66
CA GLY A 244 -1.01 -16.24 -10.80
C GLY A 244 -2.13 -16.18 -9.76
N GLU A 245 -2.89 -17.23 -9.55
CA GLU A 245 -3.90 -17.33 -8.52
C GLU A 245 -3.46 -18.29 -7.42
N TYR A 246 -3.99 -18.07 -6.22
CA TYR A 246 -3.76 -19.02 -5.14
C TYR A 246 -4.81 -20.13 -5.23
N SER A 247 -4.34 -21.37 -5.34
CA SER A 247 -5.19 -22.55 -5.39
C SER A 247 -4.81 -23.57 -4.32
N ILE A 248 -5.73 -24.50 -4.04
CA ILE A 248 -5.46 -25.65 -3.14
C ILE A 248 -4.45 -26.64 -3.73
N ALA A 249 -4.11 -26.51 -5.02
CA ALA A 249 -3.13 -27.34 -5.69
C ALA A 249 -1.69 -26.84 -5.44
N ASP A 250 -1.53 -25.59 -5.03
CA ASP A 250 -0.23 -24.97 -4.80
C ASP A 250 0.43 -25.43 -3.51
N SER A 251 1.77 -25.43 -3.52
CA SER A 251 2.54 -25.72 -2.32
C SER A 251 2.71 -24.45 -1.49
N VAL A 252 2.32 -24.50 -0.23
CA VAL A 252 2.39 -23.35 0.69
C VAL A 252 3.41 -23.60 1.79
N THR A 253 4.28 -22.63 2.00
CA THR A 253 5.21 -22.58 3.13
C THR A 253 4.97 -21.32 3.93
N GLU A 254 5.00 -21.41 5.26
CA GLU A 254 4.86 -20.24 6.14
C GLU A 254 6.22 -19.67 6.54
N PHE A 255 6.29 -18.36 6.75
CA PHE A 255 7.42 -17.69 7.37
C PHE A 255 6.93 -16.79 8.51
N GLU A 256 7.72 -16.70 9.58
CA GLU A 256 7.34 -15.91 10.75
C GLU A 256 7.64 -14.42 10.51
N ILE A 257 6.70 -13.57 10.93
CA ILE A 257 6.80 -12.12 10.92
C ILE A 257 6.70 -11.64 12.36
N GLU A 258 7.74 -10.94 12.82
CA GLU A 258 7.77 -10.39 14.17
C GLU A 258 6.77 -9.24 14.34
N ALA A 259 6.38 -8.98 15.58
CA ALA A 259 5.45 -7.90 15.88
C ALA A 259 6.02 -6.53 15.46
N LEU A 260 5.19 -5.70 14.84
CA LEU A 260 5.57 -4.37 14.36
C LEU A 260 4.76 -3.27 15.07
N LEU A 261 5.47 -2.26 15.57
CA LEU A 261 4.84 -1.01 16.03
C LEU A 261 4.32 -0.21 14.82
N PRO A 262 3.33 0.69 15.00
CA PRO A 262 2.91 1.60 13.94
C PRO A 262 4.09 2.39 13.36
N ASP A 263 4.11 2.59 12.03
CA ASP A 263 5.17 3.32 11.29
C ASP A 263 6.57 2.71 11.47
N SER A 264 6.65 1.41 11.75
CA SER A 264 7.92 0.66 11.79
C SER A 264 8.04 -0.33 10.65
N GLU A 265 9.29 -0.70 10.37
CA GLU A 265 9.67 -1.62 9.30
C GLU A 265 10.51 -2.78 9.85
N LEU A 266 10.31 -3.96 9.29
CA LEU A 266 11.11 -5.16 9.48
C LEU A 266 11.70 -5.58 8.13
N ILE A 267 12.98 -5.90 8.12
CA ILE A 267 13.60 -6.61 7.00
C ILE A 267 13.58 -8.10 7.31
N ALA A 268 12.71 -8.85 6.63
CA ALA A 268 12.64 -10.29 6.71
C ALA A 268 13.56 -10.92 5.66
N ILE A 269 14.43 -11.84 6.09
CA ILE A 269 15.28 -12.62 5.18
C ILE A 269 14.77 -14.06 5.17
N ILE A 270 14.30 -14.49 4.01
CA ILE A 270 13.76 -15.82 3.80
C ILE A 270 14.73 -16.58 2.90
N SER A 271 15.00 -17.84 3.23
CA SER A 271 15.79 -18.70 2.35
C SER A 271 15.22 -20.10 2.29
N PHE A 272 15.07 -20.61 1.07
CA PHE A 272 14.59 -21.97 0.82
C PHE A 272 15.29 -22.58 -0.40
N ALA A 273 15.48 -23.89 -0.35
CA ALA A 273 16.04 -24.64 -1.46
C ALA A 273 14.95 -25.00 -2.46
N GLU A 274 15.26 -24.92 -3.75
CA GLU A 274 14.37 -25.35 -4.81
C GLU A 274 15.17 -26.10 -5.89
N LYS A 275 14.48 -27.00 -6.58
CA LYS A 275 15.01 -27.81 -7.67
C LYS A 275 15.36 -26.93 -8.87
N ARG A 276 16.03 -27.55 -9.84
CA ARG A 276 16.25 -26.92 -11.15
C ARG A 276 14.92 -26.84 -11.88
N GLY A 277 14.63 -25.71 -12.49
CA GLY A 277 13.30 -25.44 -13.02
C GLY A 277 13.06 -23.96 -13.24
N ARG A 278 12.03 -23.64 -14.04
CA ARG A 278 11.29 -22.40 -13.91
C ARG A 278 10.32 -22.53 -12.74
N HIS A 279 10.15 -21.44 -12.00
CA HIS A 279 9.27 -21.37 -10.82
C HIS A 279 8.51 -20.04 -10.80
N SER A 280 7.28 -20.08 -10.29
CA SER A 280 6.45 -18.92 -9.96
C SER A 280 6.16 -18.92 -8.47
N TYR A 281 6.26 -17.76 -7.84
CA TYR A 281 6.02 -17.59 -6.41
C TYR A 281 5.17 -16.36 -6.12
N ILE A 282 4.28 -16.53 -5.14
CA ILE A 282 3.48 -15.47 -4.54
C ILE A 282 3.80 -15.44 -3.05
N ILE A 283 4.30 -14.31 -2.56
CA ILE A 283 4.54 -14.09 -1.14
C ILE A 283 3.43 -13.20 -0.61
N ARG A 284 2.75 -13.63 0.45
CA ARG A 284 1.64 -12.90 1.08
C ARG A 284 1.90 -12.62 2.55
N LEU A 285 1.58 -11.40 2.95
CA LEU A 285 1.43 -11.01 4.35
C LEU A 285 0.08 -11.51 4.88
N PRO A 286 -0.12 -11.52 6.21
CA PRO A 286 -1.41 -11.87 6.80
C PRO A 286 -2.52 -10.92 6.35
N ASP A 287 -3.75 -11.44 6.24
CA ASP A 287 -4.91 -10.60 5.93
C ASP A 287 -5.13 -9.52 7.00
N ASP A 288 -5.46 -8.31 6.56
CA ASP A 288 -5.72 -7.17 7.41
C ASP A 288 -6.82 -6.25 6.84
N ASP A 289 -6.84 -4.98 7.22
CA ASP A 289 -7.88 -4.04 6.82
C ASP A 289 -7.64 -3.43 5.42
N ASP A 290 -6.48 -3.66 4.80
CA ASP A 290 -6.13 -3.32 3.40
C ASP A 290 -5.22 -4.39 2.77
N ASN A 291 -5.80 -5.39 2.11
CA ASN A 291 -5.02 -6.45 1.47
C ASN A 291 -4.36 -6.06 0.12
N THR A 292 -4.48 -4.81 -0.34
CA THR A 292 -4.02 -4.43 -1.68
C THR A 292 -2.50 -4.26 -1.81
N ASN A 293 -1.80 -4.17 -0.69
CA ASN A 293 -0.34 -3.97 -0.56
C ASN A 293 0.37 -5.19 0.08
N ASN A 294 -0.34 -6.31 0.22
CA ASN A 294 0.07 -7.48 1.00
C ASN A 294 0.71 -8.60 0.17
N GLU A 295 1.03 -8.35 -1.10
CA GLU A 295 1.47 -9.39 -2.03
C GLU A 295 2.68 -8.96 -2.86
N VAL A 296 3.68 -9.85 -2.95
CA VAL A 296 4.82 -9.75 -3.88
C VAL A 296 4.86 -11.00 -4.74
N ARG A 297 5.11 -10.82 -6.04
CA ARG A 297 5.16 -11.92 -7.01
C ARG A 297 6.48 -11.92 -7.74
N PHE A 298 7.01 -13.11 -8.01
CA PHE A 298 8.17 -13.24 -8.86
C PHE A 298 8.23 -14.59 -9.55
N GLU A 299 8.87 -14.59 -10.72
CA GLU A 299 9.26 -15.80 -11.42
C GLU A 299 10.78 -15.90 -11.46
N CYS A 300 11.30 -17.13 -11.41
CA CYS A 300 12.73 -17.37 -11.50
C CYS A 300 13.08 -18.67 -12.21
N VAL A 301 14.34 -18.78 -12.67
CA VAL A 301 14.89 -20.01 -13.27
C VAL A 301 16.14 -20.43 -12.51
N ILE A 302 16.17 -21.67 -12.03
CA ILE A 302 17.29 -22.26 -11.30
C ILE A 302 18.01 -23.28 -12.20
N GLY A 303 19.30 -23.04 -12.45
CA GLY A 303 20.14 -23.93 -13.27
C GLY A 303 20.02 -23.68 -14.78
N ALA A 304 20.87 -24.37 -15.54
CA ALA A 304 20.84 -24.34 -17.01
C ALA A 304 19.66 -25.16 -17.55
N PHE A 305 18.86 -24.54 -18.42
CA PHE A 305 17.68 -25.05 -19.14
C PHE A 305 17.06 -26.30 -18.51
N ALA A 306 16.10 -26.07 -17.62
CA ALA A 306 15.17 -27.11 -17.23
C ALA A 306 14.63 -27.76 -18.50
N ARG A 307 14.66 -29.10 -18.56
CA ARG A 307 14.26 -29.91 -19.72
C ARG A 307 12.73 -29.89 -19.92
N GLU A 308 12.13 -28.71 -19.84
CA GLU A 308 10.69 -28.45 -19.87
C GLU A 308 10.14 -28.55 -21.28
N MET A 309 10.97 -28.19 -22.27
CA MET A 309 10.73 -28.42 -23.69
C MET A 309 11.71 -29.47 -24.21
N LEU A 310 11.19 -30.54 -24.81
CA LEU A 310 11.99 -31.57 -25.49
C LEU A 310 11.75 -31.50 -26.99
N ILE A 311 12.81 -31.45 -27.79
CA ILE A 311 12.67 -31.69 -29.24
C ILE A 311 12.31 -33.17 -29.42
N SER A 312 11.10 -33.44 -29.92
CA SER A 312 10.56 -34.80 -30.09
C SER A 312 10.80 -35.32 -31.51
N GLU A 313 10.75 -34.45 -32.51
CA GLU A 313 10.89 -34.84 -33.92
C GLU A 313 11.53 -33.73 -34.77
N ILE A 314 12.27 -34.13 -35.80
CA ILE A 314 12.87 -33.24 -36.79
C ILE A 314 12.58 -33.80 -38.17
N MET A 315 11.84 -33.05 -38.98
CA MET A 315 11.65 -33.31 -40.40
C MET A 315 12.59 -32.41 -41.20
N ASN A 316 13.65 -32.98 -41.74
CA ASN A 316 14.62 -32.26 -42.58
C ASN A 316 14.44 -32.51 -44.08
N VAL A 317 13.53 -33.42 -44.46
CA VAL A 317 13.21 -33.70 -45.87
C VAL A 317 11.73 -34.09 -45.95
N SER A 318 10.90 -33.22 -46.52
CA SER A 318 9.51 -33.56 -46.80
C SER A 318 9.39 -34.51 -47.99
N ALA A 319 8.44 -35.44 -47.94
CA ALA A 319 8.19 -36.40 -49.03
C ALA A 319 7.46 -35.78 -50.24
N ASP A 320 6.92 -34.58 -50.08
CA ASP A 320 6.28 -33.80 -51.13
C ASP A 320 7.26 -32.78 -51.74
N SER A 321 6.90 -32.18 -52.87
CA SER A 321 7.70 -31.14 -53.50
C SER A 321 7.69 -29.80 -52.73
N SER A 322 7.21 -29.77 -51.49
CA SER A 322 7.11 -28.54 -50.69
C SER A 322 8.45 -28.10 -50.11
N GLY A 323 9.36 -29.06 -49.87
CA GLY A 323 10.65 -28.79 -49.22
C GLY A 323 10.50 -28.24 -47.80
N CYS A 324 9.37 -28.49 -47.12
CA CYS A 324 9.14 -27.97 -45.78
C CYS A 324 9.94 -28.75 -44.72
N GLU A 325 10.81 -28.05 -44.03
CA GLU A 325 11.50 -28.53 -42.83
C GLU A 325 10.71 -28.08 -41.59
N TRP A 326 10.67 -28.92 -40.55
CA TRP A 326 10.06 -28.55 -39.28
C TRP A 326 10.68 -29.30 -38.11
N ILE A 327 10.56 -28.70 -36.93
CA ILE A 327 11.01 -29.26 -35.64
C ILE A 327 9.79 -29.28 -34.73
N GLU A 328 9.49 -30.44 -34.16
CA GLU A 328 8.50 -30.58 -33.11
C GLU A 328 9.20 -30.51 -31.75
N ALA A 329 8.65 -29.67 -30.88
CA ALA A 329 9.07 -29.58 -29.50
C ALA A 329 7.85 -29.79 -28.59
N GLN A 330 8.04 -30.59 -27.55
CA GLN A 330 7.01 -31.00 -26.61
C GLN A 330 7.23 -30.34 -25.26
N ASN A 331 6.20 -29.66 -24.75
CA ASN A 331 6.09 -29.31 -23.34
C ASN A 331 5.87 -30.61 -22.51
N VAL A 332 6.80 -30.90 -21.60
CA VAL A 332 6.75 -32.08 -20.72
C VAL A 332 6.43 -31.74 -19.26
N VAL A 333 6.15 -30.48 -18.96
CA VAL A 333 5.70 -30.04 -17.63
C VAL A 333 4.18 -29.84 -17.61
N ALA A 334 3.65 -29.60 -16.40
CA ALA A 334 2.22 -29.52 -16.14
C ALA A 334 1.61 -28.13 -16.39
N TYR A 335 2.43 -27.12 -16.67
CA TYR A 335 2.05 -25.73 -16.93
C TYR A 335 2.42 -25.27 -18.35
N SER A 336 1.76 -24.23 -18.85
CA SER A 336 2.04 -23.66 -20.17
C SER A 336 3.39 -22.94 -20.19
N ILE A 337 4.16 -23.13 -21.27
CA ILE A 337 5.49 -22.52 -21.42
C ILE A 337 5.40 -21.36 -22.42
N SER A 338 5.58 -20.13 -21.94
CA SER A 338 5.81 -18.98 -22.83
C SER A 338 7.15 -19.10 -23.55
N LEU A 339 7.13 -18.98 -24.89
CA LEU A 339 8.33 -18.95 -25.73
C LEU A 339 8.95 -17.55 -25.87
N LYS A 340 8.45 -16.56 -25.13
CA LYS A 340 9.06 -15.23 -25.06
C LYS A 340 10.46 -15.33 -24.46
N GLY A 341 11.45 -14.78 -25.15
CA GLY A 341 12.87 -14.87 -24.80
C GLY A 341 13.55 -16.18 -25.24
N TRP A 342 12.81 -17.15 -25.79
CA TRP A 342 13.40 -18.37 -26.32
C TRP A 342 13.97 -18.12 -27.71
N SER A 343 15.05 -18.82 -28.05
CA SER A 343 15.57 -18.88 -29.41
C SER A 343 15.85 -20.32 -29.83
N LEU A 344 15.60 -20.61 -31.11
CA LEU A 344 16.02 -21.83 -31.76
C LEU A 344 17.31 -21.55 -32.53
N GLU A 345 18.40 -22.21 -32.14
CA GLU A 345 19.67 -22.13 -32.85
C GLU A 345 19.86 -23.33 -33.77
N ILE A 346 20.13 -23.05 -35.04
CA ILE A 346 20.52 -24.05 -36.05
C ILE A 346 21.85 -23.61 -36.65
N ASP A 347 22.90 -24.40 -36.44
CA ASP A 347 24.25 -24.17 -36.99
C ASP A 347 24.79 -22.74 -36.75
N GLY A 348 24.73 -22.29 -35.48
CA GLY A 348 25.21 -20.96 -35.09
C GLY A 348 24.27 -19.80 -35.44
N ARG A 349 23.09 -20.07 -36.02
CA ARG A 349 22.07 -19.05 -36.32
C ARG A 349 20.88 -19.19 -35.39
N ALA A 350 20.73 -18.22 -34.49
CA ALA A 350 19.61 -18.14 -33.57
C ALA A 350 18.41 -17.41 -34.20
N THR A 351 17.23 -18.00 -34.09
CA THR A 351 15.94 -17.40 -34.43
C THR A 351 15.13 -17.24 -33.16
N ALA A 352 14.70 -16.01 -32.84
CA ALA A 352 13.85 -15.77 -31.68
C ALA A 352 12.45 -16.37 -31.89
N LEU A 353 11.86 -16.91 -30.83
CA LEU A 353 10.55 -17.56 -30.81
C LEU A 353 9.45 -16.70 -30.16
N ASP A 354 9.75 -15.41 -29.91
CA ASP A 354 8.91 -14.47 -29.15
C ASP A 354 7.45 -14.38 -29.66
N SER A 355 7.23 -14.59 -30.95
CA SER A 355 5.92 -14.48 -31.59
C SER A 355 5.08 -15.75 -31.56
N LEU A 356 5.62 -16.87 -31.06
CA LEU A 356 4.95 -18.18 -31.09
C LEU A 356 4.00 -18.42 -29.90
N GLY A 357 3.95 -17.49 -28.93
CA GLY A 357 3.04 -17.57 -27.79
C GLY A 357 3.44 -18.64 -26.78
N GLU A 358 2.46 -19.37 -26.26
CA GLU A 358 2.64 -20.36 -25.20
C GLU A 358 2.42 -21.79 -25.70
N VAL A 359 3.18 -22.74 -25.14
CA VAL A 359 3.05 -24.17 -25.40
C VAL A 359 2.34 -24.83 -24.22
N GLU A 360 1.11 -25.27 -24.43
CA GLU A 360 0.29 -25.95 -23.42
C GLU A 360 0.86 -27.33 -22.99
N PRO A 361 0.58 -27.79 -21.75
CA PRO A 361 0.88 -29.13 -21.29
C PRO A 361 0.24 -30.21 -22.16
N LYS A 362 0.87 -31.38 -22.26
CA LYS A 362 0.33 -32.52 -23.00
C LYS A 362 -0.94 -33.07 -22.34
N ARG A 363 -2.14 -32.70 -22.82
CA ARG A 363 -3.40 -33.33 -22.41
C ARG A 363 -3.53 -34.73 -23.03
N GLU A 364 -3.91 -35.72 -22.24
CA GLU A 364 -4.24 -37.05 -22.74
C GLU A 364 -5.39 -36.98 -23.75
N SER A 365 -5.17 -37.57 -24.93
CA SER A 365 -6.21 -38.01 -25.87
C SER A 365 -7.10 -36.93 -26.50
N TYR A 366 -6.63 -36.28 -27.55
CA TYR A 366 -7.31 -36.12 -28.86
C TYR A 366 -6.25 -35.57 -29.83
N CYS A 367 -6.41 -35.88 -31.12
CA CYS A 367 -5.51 -35.45 -32.19
C CYS A 367 -5.54 -33.92 -32.35
N ALA A 368 -4.90 -33.19 -31.43
CA ALA A 368 -4.55 -31.80 -31.56
C ALA A 368 -3.04 -31.78 -31.76
N ARG A 369 -2.63 -31.92 -33.02
CA ARG A 369 -1.27 -31.56 -33.45
C ARG A 369 -1.10 -30.07 -33.20
N THR A 370 -0.61 -29.67 -32.03
CA THR A 370 0.13 -28.40 -31.92
C THR A 370 1.52 -28.64 -32.50
N ALA A 371 1.54 -28.98 -33.79
CA ALA A 371 2.75 -28.99 -34.59
C ALA A 371 2.98 -27.53 -35.00
N PHE A 372 3.95 -26.87 -34.37
CA PHE A 372 4.48 -25.66 -34.95
C PHE A 372 5.28 -26.06 -36.18
N VAL A 373 4.64 -25.97 -37.36
CA VAL A 373 5.36 -26.05 -38.62
C VAL A 373 6.18 -24.76 -38.72
N PHE A 374 7.50 -24.86 -38.66
CA PHE A 374 8.40 -23.76 -39.04
C PHE A 374 8.35 -23.55 -40.57
N ALA A 375 7.18 -23.23 -41.11
CA ALA A 375 7.01 -22.90 -42.52
C ALA A 375 7.38 -21.42 -42.71
N GLN A 376 8.67 -21.11 -42.78
CA GLN A 376 9.10 -19.96 -43.56
C GLN A 376 9.43 -20.43 -44.98
N ALA A 377 8.43 -20.34 -45.86
CA ALA A 377 8.67 -20.28 -47.28
C ALA A 377 9.45 -18.99 -47.59
N ILE A 378 10.78 -19.06 -47.64
CA ILE A 378 11.61 -18.01 -48.22
C ILE A 378 11.80 -18.37 -49.70
N PRO A 379 11.24 -17.60 -50.66
CA PRO A 379 11.54 -17.81 -52.06
C PRO A 379 12.99 -17.43 -52.33
N VAL A 380 13.79 -18.42 -52.76
CA VAL A 380 15.12 -18.21 -53.32
C VAL A 380 14.96 -17.47 -54.66
N ARG A 381 15.34 -16.18 -54.70
CA ARG A 381 15.70 -15.53 -55.97
C ARG A 381 17.17 -15.77 -56.24
N VAL A 382 17.45 -16.62 -57.22
CA VAL A 382 18.77 -16.73 -57.85
C VAL A 382 19.00 -15.46 -58.65
N ALA A 383 20.09 -14.75 -58.37
CA ALA A 383 20.53 -13.60 -59.15
C ALA A 383 21.08 -14.07 -60.51
N GLY A 384 20.71 -13.35 -61.57
CA GLY A 384 21.44 -13.28 -62.84
C GLY A 384 22.10 -11.92 -62.94
#